data_AF-A0A803WC01-F1
#
_entry.id   AF-A0A803WC01-F1
#
_cell.length_a   1.000
_cell.length_b   1.000
_cell.length_c   1.000
_cell.angle_alpha   90.00
_cell.angle_beta   90.00
_cell.angle_gamma   90.00
#
_symmetry.space_group_name_H-M   'P 1'
#
loop_
_entity.id
_entity.type
_entity.pdbx_description
1 polymer ?
#
loop_
_entity_poly.entity_id
_entity_poly.type
_entity_poly.pdbx_seq_one_letter_code
_entity_poly.pdbx_strand_id
1 'polypeptide(L)'
;AAAQGCHFRAPFSVVFPSCCRRSMKRKAMFTCPFSGDCHITKDNRRHCQACRLKRCLDIGMMKEFILTDEEVQRKREMILKRKEEEALKESLKPKLSEEQQKVIDVLLEAHRKTYDPTYADFTKFRVLAPKISLVPPNSRCGIHRPLCQPRSPASFFCFLPQPPVRSNPSSRGEQDESSSMNLEFSQLSMLPHLADLVSYSIQKVIGFAKMIPGFRDLSAEDQIVLLKCSAIEVIMLRSNQSFTLEDMSWTCGSSALSAAGHSMDLLEPLVKFQVGLKKLNLHEEEHVLLMALQERLSEVLQSYIRARHPPPGSRLLYAKMIQKLADLRSLNEEHSRQYRCLSFQPEHSMQLTPLVLEVFGNEIS
;
A
#
# COMPACT_ATOMS: atom_id res chain seq x y z
N ALA A 1 48.86 7.61 13.52
CA ALA A 1 47.83 7.43 12.48
C ALA A 1 48.52 6.98 11.20
N ALA A 2 48.52 5.66 10.98
CA ALA A 2 49.00 5.03 9.75
C ALA A 2 47.90 5.17 8.68
N ALA A 3 48.27 5.54 7.46
CA ALA A 3 47.38 5.44 6.30
C ALA A 3 47.41 3.97 5.84
N GLN A 4 46.41 3.20 6.24
CA GLN A 4 46.11 1.90 5.64
C GLN A 4 45.08 2.13 4.51
N GLY A 5 45.36 1.60 3.32
CA GLY A 5 44.44 1.60 2.18
C GLY A 5 45.05 2.17 0.89
N CYS A 6 46.06 1.51 0.33
CA CYS A 6 46.55 1.82 -1.01
C CYS A 6 45.84 0.94 -2.04
N HIS A 7 44.75 1.43 -2.64
CA HIS A 7 44.21 0.87 -3.88
C HIS A 7 45.07 1.35 -5.06
N PHE A 8 45.85 0.44 -5.63
CA PHE A 8 46.59 0.62 -6.88
C PHE A 8 45.63 0.65 -8.08
N ARG A 9 45.02 1.82 -8.39
CA ARG A 9 44.55 2.18 -9.75
C ARG A 9 43.92 3.59 -9.85
N ALA A 10 44.51 4.60 -9.22
CA ALA A 10 44.15 5.99 -9.50
C ALA A 10 45.41 6.87 -9.60
N PRO A 11 45.56 7.71 -10.65
CA PRO A 11 46.57 8.74 -10.65
C PRO A 11 46.10 9.84 -9.68
N PHE A 12 46.97 10.22 -8.75
CA PHE A 12 46.82 11.29 -7.74
C PHE A 12 46.00 11.01 -6.48
N SER A 13 46.70 10.80 -5.35
CA SER A 13 46.63 11.68 -4.16
C SER A 13 47.08 10.95 -2.87
N VAL A 14 48.40 10.79 -2.69
CA VAL A 14 48.90 10.79 -1.30
C VAL A 14 48.86 12.24 -0.87
N VAL A 15 48.00 12.58 0.09
CA VAL A 15 47.93 13.91 0.71
C VAL A 15 49.36 14.41 0.95
N PHE A 16 49.78 15.45 0.23
CA PHE A 16 51.12 16.02 0.40
C PHE A 16 51.31 16.34 1.89
N PRO A 17 52.32 15.75 2.55
CA PRO A 17 52.62 16.09 3.93
C PRO A 17 52.73 17.62 4.05
N SER A 18 52.04 18.21 5.02
CA SER A 18 51.89 19.68 5.16
C SER A 18 53.23 20.42 5.11
N CYS A 19 54.29 19.81 5.65
CA CYS A 19 55.66 20.30 5.59
C CYS A 19 56.21 20.37 4.15
N CYS A 20 56.05 19.31 3.35
CA CYS A 20 56.49 19.26 1.95
C CYS A 20 55.71 20.26 1.09
N ARG A 21 54.40 20.35 1.30
CA ARG A 21 53.53 21.31 0.60
C ARG A 21 53.96 22.76 0.84
N ARG A 22 54.27 23.13 2.09
CA ARG A 22 54.72 24.48 2.47
C ARG A 22 56.09 24.80 1.86
N SER A 23 57.02 23.86 1.94
CA SER A 23 58.38 24.02 1.40
C SER A 23 58.38 24.17 -0.13
N MET A 24 57.59 23.37 -0.85
CA MET A 24 57.47 23.45 -2.31
C MET A 24 56.70 24.68 -2.78
N LYS A 25 55.59 25.07 -2.14
CA LYS A 25 54.85 26.30 -2.50
C LYS A 25 55.70 27.57 -2.34
N ARG A 26 56.50 27.65 -1.28
CA ARG A 26 57.31 28.84 -0.95
C ARG A 26 58.68 28.86 -1.65
N LYS A 27 59.01 27.87 -2.50
CA LYS A 27 60.35 27.67 -3.06
C LYS A 27 61.44 27.74 -1.99
N ALA A 28 61.18 27.12 -0.83
CA ALA A 28 62.09 27.20 0.31
C ALA A 28 63.43 26.53 -0.04
N MET A 29 64.52 27.29 0.05
CA MET A 29 65.87 26.77 -0.10
C MET A 29 66.38 26.35 1.27
N PHE A 30 66.73 25.07 1.40
CA PHE A 30 67.32 24.54 2.63
C PHE A 30 68.74 24.07 2.33
N THR A 31 69.66 24.40 3.22
CA THR A 31 71.03 23.89 3.20
C THR A 31 71.14 22.75 4.19
N CYS A 32 71.80 21.66 3.80
CA CYS A 32 72.09 20.59 4.74
C CYS A 32 73.16 21.06 5.73
N PRO A 33 72.94 20.98 7.05
CA PRO A 33 73.97 21.32 8.04
C PRO A 33 75.04 20.24 8.19
N PHE A 34 74.91 19.13 7.44
CA PHE A 34 75.83 17.99 7.42
C PHE A 34 76.42 17.82 6.01
N SER A 35 76.49 16.59 5.49
CA SER A 35 77.11 16.21 4.21
C SER A 35 76.15 16.15 3.01
N GLY A 36 74.85 16.43 3.19
CA GLY A 36 73.87 16.42 2.09
C GLY A 36 73.25 15.06 1.75
N ASP A 37 73.54 14.02 2.54
CA ASP A 37 73.15 12.61 2.34
C ASP A 37 72.49 11.99 3.59
N CYS A 38 71.92 12.80 4.48
CA CYS A 38 71.30 12.32 5.72
C CYS A 38 70.22 11.25 5.47
N HIS A 39 70.34 10.10 6.13
CA HIS A 39 69.33 9.05 6.10
C HIS A 39 68.08 9.44 6.92
N ILE A 40 66.94 9.69 6.26
CA ILE A 40 65.71 10.21 6.90
C ILE A 40 64.81 9.09 7.45
N THR A 41 64.58 9.10 8.76
CA THR A 41 63.72 8.18 9.52
C THR A 41 62.60 8.92 10.28
N LYS A 42 61.69 8.18 10.92
CA LYS A 42 60.57 8.76 11.69
C LYS A 42 61.04 9.72 12.80
N ASP A 43 62.14 9.37 13.44
CA ASP A 43 62.66 10.07 14.62
C ASP A 43 63.60 11.21 14.21
N ASN A 44 64.34 11.05 13.10
CA ASN A 44 65.32 12.05 12.70
C ASN A 44 64.86 13.05 11.62
N ARG A 45 63.67 12.86 11.01
CA ARG A 45 63.12 13.72 9.93
C ARG A 45 62.96 15.21 10.24
N ARG A 46 63.22 15.66 11.47
CA ARG A 46 63.21 17.08 11.83
C ARG A 46 64.60 17.72 11.82
N HIS A 47 65.68 16.93 11.86
CA HIS A 47 67.06 17.42 12.00
C HIS A 47 67.64 18.01 10.72
N CYS A 48 67.16 17.60 9.54
CA CYS A 48 67.61 18.17 8.27
C CYS A 48 66.43 18.35 7.31
N GLN A 49 66.07 19.61 7.04
CA GLN A 49 64.97 19.96 6.13
C GLN A 49 65.38 19.77 4.65
N ALA A 50 66.67 19.97 4.32
CA ALA A 50 67.22 19.80 2.98
C ALA A 50 67.15 18.34 2.49
N CYS A 51 67.76 17.41 3.24
CA CYS A 51 67.74 15.98 2.89
C CYS A 51 66.32 15.38 2.97
N ARG A 52 65.45 15.92 3.84
CA ARG A 52 64.03 15.53 3.89
C ARG A 52 63.27 15.94 2.63
N LEU A 53 63.42 17.20 2.18
CA LEU A 53 62.76 17.67 0.96
C LEU A 53 63.31 16.93 -0.26
N LYS A 54 64.63 16.73 -0.34
CA LYS A 54 65.30 15.91 -1.37
C LYS A 54 64.69 14.51 -1.44
N ARG A 55 64.61 13.81 -0.31
CA ARG A 55 63.99 12.48 -0.24
C ARG A 55 62.53 12.47 -0.69
N CYS A 56 61.75 13.52 -0.41
CA CYS A 56 60.38 13.65 -0.89
C CYS A 56 60.29 13.79 -2.42
N LEU A 57 61.20 14.55 -3.04
CA LEU A 57 61.29 14.66 -4.49
C LEU A 57 61.75 13.33 -5.12
N ASP A 58 62.73 12.66 -4.50
CA ASP A 58 63.28 11.37 -4.98
C ASP A 58 62.22 10.24 -5.01
N ILE A 59 61.25 10.26 -4.10
CA ILE A 59 60.12 9.31 -4.10
C ILE A 59 58.97 9.74 -5.03
N GLY A 60 59.16 10.76 -5.85
CA GLY A 60 58.22 11.18 -6.91
C GLY A 60 57.17 12.21 -6.48
N MET A 61 57.36 12.95 -5.38
CA MET A 61 56.46 14.05 -5.04
C MET A 61 56.66 15.23 -6.01
N MET A 62 55.68 15.48 -6.87
CA MET A 62 55.74 16.48 -7.93
C MET A 62 55.03 17.78 -7.54
N LYS A 63 55.68 18.94 -7.71
CA LYS A 63 55.13 20.26 -7.35
C LYS A 63 53.87 20.61 -8.17
N GLU A 64 53.77 20.05 -9.37
CA GLU A 64 52.72 20.25 -10.36
C GLU A 64 51.34 19.77 -9.84
N PHE A 65 51.32 18.91 -8.82
CA PHE A 65 50.08 18.40 -8.21
C PHE A 65 49.72 19.09 -6.89
N ILE A 66 50.46 20.14 -6.52
CA ILE A 66 50.11 21.00 -5.40
C ILE A 66 49.18 22.08 -5.90
N LEU A 67 47.91 22.02 -5.47
CA LEU A 67 46.92 23.02 -5.85
C LEU A 67 47.39 24.45 -5.53
N THR A 68 47.32 25.34 -6.50
CA THR A 68 47.56 26.77 -6.32
C THR A 68 46.55 27.38 -5.34
N ASP A 69 46.84 28.57 -4.83
CA ASP A 69 45.89 29.23 -3.92
C ASP A 69 44.59 29.60 -4.65
N GLU A 70 44.67 29.95 -5.94
CA GLU A 70 43.52 30.13 -6.82
C GLU A 70 42.70 28.84 -7.03
N GLU A 71 43.36 27.69 -7.22
CA GLU A 71 42.67 26.39 -7.35
C GLU A 71 41.98 25.96 -6.06
N VAL A 72 42.60 26.21 -4.92
CA VAL A 72 41.99 25.97 -3.61
C VAL A 72 40.79 26.89 -3.41
N GLN A 73 40.89 28.15 -3.81
CA GLN A 73 39.82 29.13 -3.73
C GLN A 73 38.64 28.74 -4.64
N ARG A 74 38.89 28.39 -5.91
CA ARG A 74 37.87 27.87 -6.84
C ARG A 74 37.17 26.63 -6.30
N LYS A 75 37.91 25.70 -5.67
CA LYS A 75 37.29 24.51 -5.04
C LYS A 75 36.40 24.89 -3.85
N ARG A 76 36.77 25.89 -3.04
CA ARG A 76 35.93 26.37 -1.92
C ARG A 76 34.65 27.01 -2.42
N GLU A 77 34.73 27.85 -3.44
CA GLU A 77 33.57 28.49 -4.08
C GLU A 77 32.63 27.45 -4.68
N MET A 78 33.16 26.44 -5.37
CA MET A 78 32.35 25.34 -5.91
C MET A 78 31.61 24.55 -4.81
N ILE A 79 32.27 24.31 -3.66
CA ILE A 79 31.64 23.63 -2.52
C ILE A 79 30.54 24.50 -1.89
N LEU A 80 30.79 25.80 -1.72
CA LEU A 80 29.79 26.73 -1.19
C LEU A 80 28.58 26.81 -2.10
N LYS A 81 28.80 26.98 -3.42
CA LYS A 81 27.72 27.00 -4.41
C LYS A 81 26.91 25.70 -4.39
N ARG A 82 27.56 24.54 -4.30
CA ARG A 82 26.86 23.25 -4.18
C ARG A 82 26.02 23.16 -2.91
N LYS A 83 26.53 23.66 -1.78
CA LYS A 83 25.77 23.70 -0.51
C LYS A 83 24.57 24.63 -0.61
N GLU A 84 24.73 25.78 -1.25
CA GLU A 84 23.63 26.73 -1.51
C GLU A 84 22.57 26.12 -2.43
N GLU A 85 22.98 25.45 -3.51
CA GLU A 85 22.09 24.73 -4.42
C GLU A 85 21.34 23.58 -3.70
N GLU A 86 22.03 22.82 -2.85
CA GLU A 86 21.42 21.76 -2.04
C GLU A 86 20.44 22.33 -1.00
N ALA A 87 20.78 23.43 -0.33
CA ALA A 87 19.92 24.11 0.63
C ALA A 87 18.68 24.73 -0.05
N LEU A 88 18.85 25.34 -1.22
CA LEU A 88 17.76 25.88 -2.02
C LEU A 88 16.83 24.75 -2.48
N LYS A 89 17.39 23.65 -2.96
CA LYS A 89 16.62 22.45 -3.34
C LYS A 89 15.84 21.88 -2.16
N GLU A 90 16.42 21.86 -0.96
CA GLU A 90 15.74 21.42 0.26
C GLU A 90 14.62 22.39 0.68
N SER A 91 14.83 23.70 0.53
CA SER A 91 13.79 24.70 0.83
C SER A 91 12.62 24.65 -0.15
N LEU A 92 12.88 24.28 -1.41
CA LEU A 92 11.86 24.15 -2.45
C LEU A 92 11.11 22.82 -2.40
N LYS A 93 11.51 21.88 -1.52
CA LYS A 93 10.77 20.63 -1.38
C LYS A 93 9.35 20.93 -0.86
N PRO A 94 8.31 20.40 -1.52
CA PRO A 94 6.94 20.54 -1.06
C PRO A 94 6.80 19.94 0.35
N LYS A 95 6.22 20.70 1.26
CA LYS A 95 5.90 20.29 2.63
C LYS A 95 4.40 20.47 2.85
N LEU A 96 3.83 19.57 3.62
CA LEU A 96 2.44 19.69 4.08
C LEU A 96 2.35 20.86 5.07
N SER A 97 1.25 21.61 5.02
CA SER A 97 0.94 22.57 6.08
C SER A 97 0.57 21.83 7.37
N GLU A 98 0.63 22.53 8.50
CA GLU A 98 0.26 21.94 9.79
C GLU A 98 -1.22 21.54 9.82
N GLU A 99 -2.08 22.34 9.18
CA GLU A 99 -3.50 22.05 9.00
C GLU A 99 -3.72 20.83 8.12
N GLN A 100 -2.98 20.71 7.01
CA GLN A 100 -3.05 19.55 6.13
C GLN A 100 -2.65 18.27 6.89
N GLN A 101 -1.59 18.33 7.69
CA GLN A 101 -1.14 17.19 8.49
C GLN A 101 -2.19 16.81 9.54
N LYS A 102 -2.78 17.79 10.25
CA LYS A 102 -3.84 17.54 11.23
C LYS A 102 -5.05 16.83 10.61
N VAL A 103 -5.46 17.24 9.40
CA VAL A 103 -6.57 16.59 8.69
C VAL A 103 -6.24 15.14 8.35
N ILE A 104 -5.02 14.87 7.86
CA ILE A 104 -4.56 13.51 7.58
C ILE A 104 -4.58 12.64 8.83
N ASP A 105 -4.07 13.17 9.95
CA ASP A 105 -4.01 12.43 11.22
C ASP A 105 -5.41 12.05 11.73
N VAL A 106 -6.37 12.98 11.63
CA VAL A 106 -7.78 12.70 11.98
C VAL A 106 -8.38 11.61 11.10
N LEU A 107 -8.13 11.65 9.78
CA LEU A 107 -8.65 10.64 8.85
C LEU A 107 -8.01 9.26 9.06
N LEU A 108 -6.71 9.20 9.34
CA LEU A 108 -6.02 7.97 9.70
C LEU A 108 -6.59 7.36 10.97
N GLU A 109 -6.77 8.18 12.01
CA GLU A 109 -7.33 7.73 13.27
C GLU A 109 -8.78 7.21 13.10
N ALA A 110 -9.58 7.93 12.32
CA ALA A 110 -10.92 7.50 11.95
C ALA A 110 -10.91 6.15 11.22
N HIS A 111 -10.01 5.98 10.25
CA HIS A 111 -9.88 4.73 9.50
C HIS A 111 -9.49 3.57 10.42
N ARG A 112 -8.44 3.71 11.22
CA ARG A 112 -7.95 2.65 12.13
C ARG A 112 -8.95 2.25 13.21
N LYS A 113 -9.76 3.20 13.71
CA LYS A 113 -10.83 2.89 14.68
C LYS A 113 -12.02 2.17 14.06
N THR A 114 -12.21 2.29 12.76
CA THR A 114 -13.42 1.83 12.08
C THR A 114 -13.18 0.69 11.11
N TYR A 115 -11.93 0.38 10.78
CA TYR A 115 -11.59 -0.73 9.92
C TYR A 115 -10.63 -1.69 10.62
N ASP A 116 -10.98 -2.98 10.59
CA ASP A 116 -10.15 -4.06 11.10
C ASP A 116 -9.80 -4.99 9.93
N PRO A 117 -8.53 -5.05 9.48
CA PRO A 117 -8.11 -5.90 8.37
C PRO A 117 -8.25 -7.41 8.70
N THR A 118 -8.27 -7.78 9.98
CA THR A 118 -8.43 -9.17 10.40
C THR A 118 -9.89 -9.59 10.48
N TYR A 119 -10.82 -8.64 10.49
CA TYR A 119 -12.25 -8.86 10.74
C TYR A 119 -12.50 -9.68 12.03
N ALA A 120 -11.65 -9.55 13.05
CA ALA A 120 -11.76 -10.29 14.31
C ALA A 120 -13.07 -9.98 15.04
N ASP A 121 -13.57 -8.75 14.92
CA ASP A 121 -14.85 -8.33 15.49
C ASP A 121 -16.07 -8.95 14.75
N PHE A 122 -15.86 -9.48 13.54
CA PHE A 122 -16.91 -10.02 12.69
C PHE A 122 -16.99 -11.55 12.82
N THR A 123 -17.68 -12.01 13.85
CA THR A 123 -17.86 -13.45 14.17
C THR A 123 -19.29 -13.95 13.95
N LYS A 124 -20.22 -13.07 13.58
CA LYS A 124 -21.68 -13.33 13.54
C LYS A 124 -22.17 -13.63 12.12
N PHE A 125 -21.70 -14.72 11.53
CA PHE A 125 -22.34 -15.22 10.32
C PHE A 125 -23.69 -15.85 10.67
N ARG A 126 -24.74 -15.56 9.89
CA ARG A 126 -25.95 -16.40 9.92
C ARG A 126 -25.56 -17.81 9.51
N VAL A 127 -25.84 -18.79 10.37
CA VAL A 127 -25.62 -20.22 10.06
C VAL A 127 -26.42 -20.55 8.80
N LEU A 128 -25.75 -21.04 7.74
CA LEU A 128 -26.44 -21.61 6.59
C LEU A 128 -27.32 -22.75 7.12
N ALA A 129 -28.64 -22.61 6.97
CA ALA A 129 -29.55 -23.68 7.35
C ALA A 129 -29.08 -24.98 6.68
N PRO A 130 -28.92 -26.09 7.42
CA PRO A 130 -28.65 -27.37 6.80
C PRO A 130 -29.74 -27.63 5.77
N LYS A 131 -29.38 -27.97 4.52
CA LYS A 131 -30.35 -28.54 3.59
C LYS A 131 -31.00 -29.72 4.32
N ILE A 132 -32.28 -29.59 4.68
CA ILE A 132 -33.06 -30.73 5.16
C ILE A 132 -33.14 -31.65 3.95
N SER A 133 -32.23 -32.61 3.87
CA SER A 133 -32.43 -33.78 3.03
C SER A 133 -33.67 -34.45 3.59
N LEU A 134 -34.78 -34.34 2.86
CA LEU A 134 -35.95 -35.18 3.04
C LEU A 134 -35.52 -36.63 2.77
N VAL A 135 -34.85 -37.24 3.73
CA VAL A 135 -34.66 -38.69 3.75
C VAL A 135 -36.03 -39.28 4.10
N PRO A 136 -36.60 -40.17 3.26
CA PRO A 136 -37.88 -40.78 3.57
C PRO A 136 -37.76 -41.58 4.87
N PRO A 137 -38.80 -41.59 5.73
CA PRO A 137 -38.70 -42.17 7.04
C PRO A 137 -38.78 -43.70 6.89
N ASN A 138 -37.63 -44.37 6.85
CA ASN A 138 -37.54 -45.75 7.26
C ASN A 138 -36.08 -46.14 7.48
N SER A 139 -35.63 -46.02 8.73
CA SER A 139 -34.84 -47.04 9.43
C SER A 139 -34.58 -46.57 10.85
N ARG A 140 -35.15 -47.29 11.82
CA ARG A 140 -34.85 -47.14 13.24
C ARG A 140 -33.36 -47.45 13.46
N CYS A 141 -32.64 -46.59 14.18
CA CYS A 141 -31.60 -47.07 15.09
C CYS A 141 -31.19 -46.02 16.13
N GLY A 142 -31.19 -46.45 17.40
CA GLY A 142 -30.15 -46.13 18.36
C GLY A 142 -30.19 -44.76 19.04
N ILE A 143 -30.74 -44.73 20.25
CA ILE A 143 -30.47 -43.72 21.27
C ILE A 143 -28.95 -43.65 21.50
N HIS A 144 -28.31 -42.55 21.13
CA HIS A 144 -27.07 -42.09 21.78
C HIS A 144 -26.91 -40.58 21.60
N ARG A 145 -27.03 -39.85 22.72
CA ARG A 145 -26.66 -38.44 22.87
C ARG A 145 -25.13 -38.34 22.83
N PRO A 146 -24.54 -37.38 22.09
CA PRO A 146 -23.21 -36.88 22.43
C PRO A 146 -23.30 -35.45 22.97
N LEU A 147 -22.54 -35.24 24.04
CA LEU A 147 -22.30 -33.97 24.68
C LEU A 147 -21.70 -32.95 23.70
N CYS A 148 -22.11 -31.70 23.84
CA CYS A 148 -21.38 -30.54 23.33
C CYS A 148 -19.98 -30.51 23.97
N GLN A 149 -18.95 -30.69 23.15
CA GLN A 149 -17.60 -30.17 23.42
C GLN A 149 -17.00 -29.64 22.11
N PRO A 150 -16.26 -28.52 22.16
CA PRO A 150 -15.71 -27.87 20.98
C PRO A 150 -14.47 -28.62 20.49
N ARG A 151 -14.50 -29.13 19.26
CA ARG A 151 -13.33 -29.72 18.60
C ARG A 151 -12.98 -28.93 17.34
N SER A 152 -11.83 -28.25 17.41
CA SER A 152 -10.87 -27.84 16.36
C SER A 152 -11.36 -27.13 15.07
N PRO A 153 -10.68 -26.06 14.58
CA PRO A 153 -11.13 -25.27 13.42
C PRO A 153 -10.95 -25.94 12.04
N ALA A 154 -10.48 -27.18 11.96
CA ALA A 154 -10.00 -27.78 10.71
C ALA A 154 -11.08 -28.44 9.82
N SER A 155 -12.36 -28.36 10.18
CA SER A 155 -13.45 -29.06 9.47
C SER A 155 -14.20 -28.23 8.41
N PHE A 156 -13.83 -26.96 8.22
CA PHE A 156 -14.55 -26.07 7.29
C PHE A 156 -14.10 -26.17 5.82
N PHE A 157 -13.17 -27.08 5.48
CA PHE A 157 -12.66 -27.24 4.12
C PHE A 157 -13.57 -28.02 3.14
N CYS A 158 -14.83 -28.31 3.49
CA CYS A 158 -15.71 -29.14 2.65
C CYS A 158 -16.48 -28.40 1.54
N PHE A 159 -16.20 -27.14 1.23
CA PHE A 159 -17.01 -26.37 0.25
C PHE A 159 -16.20 -25.64 -0.82
N LEU A 160 -15.19 -26.30 -1.41
CA LEU A 160 -14.73 -25.92 -2.75
C LEU A 160 -15.43 -26.81 -3.80
N PRO A 161 -16.01 -26.24 -4.88
CA PRO A 161 -16.48 -27.05 -6.01
C PRO A 161 -15.26 -27.73 -6.65
N GLN A 162 -15.25 -29.06 -6.71
CA GLN A 162 -14.22 -29.77 -7.49
C GLN A 162 -14.44 -29.53 -9.00
N PRO A 163 -13.37 -29.44 -9.80
CA PRO A 163 -13.51 -29.33 -11.25
C PRO A 163 -14.16 -30.60 -11.82
N PRO A 164 -15.00 -30.49 -12.87
CA PRO A 164 -15.73 -31.65 -13.38
C PRO A 164 -14.75 -32.63 -14.02
N VAL A 165 -14.73 -33.86 -13.50
CA VAL A 165 -14.04 -34.99 -14.10
C VAL A 165 -14.76 -35.34 -15.40
N ARG A 166 -14.03 -35.28 -16.51
CA ARG A 166 -14.52 -35.55 -17.86
C ARG A 166 -14.81 -37.04 -18.02
N SER A 167 -16.08 -37.44 -18.00
CA SER A 167 -16.54 -38.75 -18.47
C SER A 167 -17.27 -38.62 -19.81
N ASN A 168 -16.87 -39.45 -20.77
CA ASN A 168 -17.37 -39.48 -22.15
C ASN A 168 -18.90 -39.71 -22.24
N PRO A 169 -19.57 -39.21 -23.31
CA PRO A 169 -21.01 -39.29 -23.44
C PRO A 169 -21.44 -40.62 -24.05
N SER A 170 -22.52 -41.19 -23.54
CA SER A 170 -23.33 -42.16 -24.27
C SER A 170 -24.78 -42.04 -23.82
N SER A 171 -25.66 -42.14 -24.82
CA SER A 171 -27.14 -42.18 -24.80
C SER A 171 -27.92 -40.87 -24.60
N ARG A 172 -28.70 -40.58 -25.65
CA ARG A 172 -29.76 -39.58 -25.82
C ARG A 172 -30.87 -39.72 -24.78
N GLY A 173 -31.48 -38.61 -24.38
CA GLY A 173 -32.82 -38.60 -23.81
C GLY A 173 -33.17 -37.31 -23.06
N GLU A 174 -33.95 -36.47 -23.74
CA GLU A 174 -34.99 -35.57 -23.19
C GLU A 174 -34.57 -34.27 -22.47
N GLN A 175 -35.33 -33.23 -22.81
CA GLN A 175 -35.16 -31.83 -22.44
C GLN A 175 -35.57 -31.64 -20.97
N ASP A 176 -34.72 -31.00 -20.18
CA ASP A 176 -35.02 -30.68 -18.79
C ASP A 176 -34.69 -29.19 -18.52
N GLU A 177 -35.71 -28.33 -18.66
CA GLU A 177 -35.68 -26.91 -18.25
C GLU A 177 -35.48 -26.73 -16.74
N SER A 178 -35.47 -27.81 -15.96
CA SER A 178 -35.16 -27.81 -14.51
C SER A 178 -33.67 -27.57 -14.19
N SER A 179 -32.79 -27.66 -15.20
CA SER A 179 -31.33 -27.50 -15.05
C SER A 179 -30.88 -26.04 -14.91
N SER A 180 -31.61 -25.09 -15.52
CA SER A 180 -31.30 -23.65 -15.43
C SER A 180 -31.54 -23.10 -14.01
N MET A 181 -32.61 -23.56 -13.35
CA MET A 181 -33.02 -23.13 -12.01
C MET A 181 -32.10 -23.69 -10.92
N ASN A 182 -31.58 -24.91 -11.11
CA ASN A 182 -30.68 -25.58 -10.16
C ASN A 182 -29.24 -25.01 -10.19
N LEU A 183 -28.82 -24.44 -11.33
CA LEU A 183 -27.54 -23.75 -11.44
C LEU A 183 -27.59 -22.44 -10.65
N GLU A 184 -28.62 -21.60 -10.81
CA GLU A 184 -28.78 -20.33 -10.05
C GLU A 184 -28.81 -20.52 -8.52
N PHE A 185 -29.47 -21.57 -8.01
CA PHE A 185 -29.58 -21.78 -6.56
C PHE A 185 -28.26 -22.18 -5.87
N SER A 186 -27.32 -22.77 -6.62
CA SER A 186 -25.97 -23.08 -6.09
C SER A 186 -25.06 -21.84 -6.04
N GLN A 187 -25.38 -20.83 -6.87
CA GLN A 187 -24.56 -19.64 -7.12
C GLN A 187 -24.67 -18.59 -5.99
N LEU A 188 -25.79 -18.56 -5.27
CA LEU A 188 -26.05 -17.60 -4.19
C LEU A 188 -25.88 -18.19 -2.79
N SER A 189 -25.26 -19.36 -2.66
CA SER A 189 -24.99 -20.01 -1.37
C SER A 189 -24.23 -19.12 -0.37
N MET A 190 -23.48 -18.13 -0.85
CA MET A 190 -22.74 -17.16 -0.03
C MET A 190 -23.49 -15.83 0.20
N LEU A 191 -24.66 -15.62 -0.41
CA LEU A 191 -25.41 -14.37 -0.34
C LEU A 191 -25.72 -13.93 1.11
N PRO A 192 -26.14 -14.80 2.05
CA PRO A 192 -26.37 -14.38 3.43
C PRO A 192 -25.10 -13.88 4.13
N HIS A 193 -23.96 -14.55 3.88
CA HIS A 193 -22.67 -14.15 4.44
C HIS A 193 -22.18 -12.82 3.88
N LEU A 194 -22.33 -12.63 2.56
CA LEU A 194 -22.01 -11.37 1.92
C LEU A 194 -22.89 -10.23 2.45
N ALA A 195 -24.19 -10.47 2.60
CA ALA A 195 -25.11 -9.49 3.17
C ALA A 195 -24.74 -9.10 4.61
N ASP A 196 -24.32 -10.04 5.44
CA ASP A 196 -23.86 -9.78 6.81
C ASP A 196 -22.55 -8.97 6.82
N LEU A 197 -21.60 -9.33 5.96
CA LEU A 197 -20.31 -8.64 5.82
C LEU A 197 -20.50 -7.19 5.33
N VAL A 198 -21.37 -7.00 4.35
CA VAL A 198 -21.71 -5.67 3.84
C VAL A 198 -22.42 -4.86 4.93
N SER A 199 -23.35 -5.45 5.68
CA SER A 199 -24.02 -4.80 6.81
C SER A 199 -23.03 -4.31 7.88
N TYR A 200 -22.10 -5.18 8.26
CA TYR A 200 -21.00 -4.82 9.17
C TYR A 200 -20.16 -3.66 8.59
N SER A 201 -19.82 -3.74 7.31
CA SER A 201 -19.01 -2.73 6.64
C SER A 201 -19.72 -1.38 6.55
N ILE A 202 -21.05 -1.36 6.33
CA ILE A 202 -21.87 -0.14 6.38
C ILE A 202 -21.74 0.53 7.75
N GLN A 203 -21.89 -0.22 8.85
CA GLN A 203 -21.78 0.33 10.21
C GLN A 203 -20.40 0.96 10.44
N LYS A 204 -19.35 0.30 9.95
CA LYS A 204 -17.98 0.82 10.00
C LYS A 204 -17.77 2.07 9.14
N VAL A 205 -18.43 2.17 7.97
CA VAL A 205 -18.40 3.37 7.14
C VAL A 205 -19.15 4.53 7.81
N ILE A 206 -20.29 4.27 8.45
CA ILE A 206 -21.01 5.29 9.24
C ILE A 206 -20.12 5.81 10.38
N GLY A 207 -19.43 4.91 11.08
CA GLY A 207 -18.47 5.28 12.13
C GLY A 207 -17.34 6.17 11.59
N PHE A 208 -16.82 5.86 10.41
CA PHE A 208 -15.78 6.64 9.76
C PHE A 208 -16.27 8.03 9.36
N ALA A 209 -17.41 8.11 8.67
CA ALA A 209 -17.98 9.37 8.21
C ALA A 209 -18.21 10.35 9.36
N LYS A 210 -18.71 9.86 10.51
CA LYS A 210 -18.91 10.67 11.73
C LYS A 210 -17.63 11.29 12.29
N MET A 211 -16.46 10.79 11.93
CA MET A 211 -15.16 11.32 12.35
C MET A 211 -14.51 12.25 11.31
N ILE A 212 -15.07 12.35 10.09
CA ILE A 212 -14.60 13.28 9.08
C ILE A 212 -14.90 14.72 9.53
N PRO A 213 -13.91 15.63 9.54
CA PRO A 213 -14.13 17.04 9.89
C PRO A 213 -15.24 17.67 9.03
N GLY A 214 -16.22 18.31 9.67
CA GLY A 214 -17.36 18.95 8.99
C GLY A 214 -18.56 18.06 8.72
N PHE A 215 -18.43 16.72 8.78
CA PHE A 215 -19.54 15.82 8.43
C PHE A 215 -20.72 15.93 9.42
N ARG A 216 -20.43 16.06 10.72
CA ARG A 216 -21.46 16.18 11.77
C ARG A 216 -22.16 17.55 11.77
N ASP A 217 -21.59 18.52 11.07
CA ASP A 217 -22.14 19.88 10.95
C ASP A 217 -23.21 19.95 9.84
N LEU A 218 -23.29 18.93 8.97
CA LEU A 218 -24.32 18.78 7.95
C LEU A 218 -25.68 18.41 8.57
N SER A 219 -26.76 18.65 7.85
CA SER A 219 -28.09 18.19 8.25
C SER A 219 -28.15 16.66 8.34
N ALA A 220 -29.05 16.12 9.15
CA ALA A 220 -29.21 14.67 9.24
C ALA A 220 -29.61 14.05 7.89
N GLU A 221 -30.39 14.78 7.09
CA GLU A 221 -30.79 14.38 5.73
C GLU A 221 -29.57 14.31 4.80
N ASP A 222 -28.73 15.34 4.78
CA ASP A 222 -27.51 15.36 3.96
C ASP A 222 -26.53 14.26 4.38
N GLN A 223 -26.39 14.00 5.69
CA GLN A 223 -25.56 12.91 6.20
C GLN A 223 -26.07 11.55 5.68
N ILE A 224 -27.38 11.32 5.69
CA ILE A 224 -28.00 10.09 5.20
C ILE A 224 -27.80 9.96 3.68
N VAL A 225 -28.06 11.00 2.91
CA VAL A 225 -27.89 11.00 1.45
C VAL A 225 -26.45 10.71 1.07
N LEU A 226 -25.48 11.38 1.72
CA LEU A 226 -24.06 11.13 1.49
C LEU A 226 -23.69 9.67 1.77
N LEU A 227 -24.14 9.13 2.92
CA LEU A 227 -23.89 7.73 3.28
C LEU A 227 -24.53 6.75 2.30
N LYS A 228 -25.79 6.96 1.89
CA LYS A 228 -26.46 6.11 0.89
C LYS A 228 -25.74 6.11 -0.46
N CYS A 229 -25.28 7.28 -0.90
CA CYS A 229 -24.61 7.42 -2.20
C CYS A 229 -23.18 6.87 -2.21
N SER A 230 -22.44 6.96 -1.09
CA SER A 230 -21.00 6.65 -1.06
C SER A 230 -20.63 5.37 -0.31
N ALA A 231 -21.53 4.77 0.47
CA ALA A 231 -21.16 3.65 1.34
C ALA A 231 -20.54 2.49 0.57
N ILE A 232 -21.12 2.08 -0.56
CA ILE A 232 -20.59 0.96 -1.33
C ILE A 232 -19.23 1.27 -1.95
N GLU A 233 -19.03 2.50 -2.44
CA GLU A 233 -17.75 2.95 -3.01
C GLU A 233 -16.64 2.91 -1.95
N VAL A 234 -16.94 3.37 -0.72
CA VAL A 234 -16.01 3.31 0.42
C VAL A 234 -15.75 1.85 0.83
N ILE A 235 -16.77 0.99 0.84
CA ILE A 235 -16.60 -0.45 1.14
C ILE A 235 -15.69 -1.12 0.11
N MET A 236 -15.88 -0.84 -1.17
CA MET A 236 -15.04 -1.36 -2.26
C MET A 236 -13.60 -0.85 -2.18
N LEU A 237 -13.38 0.41 -1.80
CA LEU A 237 -12.04 0.95 -1.53
C LEU A 237 -11.38 0.26 -0.33
N ARG A 238 -12.11 0.07 0.78
CA ARG A 238 -11.59 -0.56 2.00
C ARG A 238 -11.26 -2.02 1.81
N SER A 239 -12.06 -2.75 1.03
CA SER A 239 -11.84 -4.18 0.77
C SER A 239 -10.50 -4.44 0.07
N ASN A 240 -9.88 -3.42 -0.56
CA ASN A 240 -8.52 -3.53 -1.08
C ASN A 240 -7.48 -3.89 -0.03
N GLN A 241 -7.69 -3.50 1.23
CA GLN A 241 -6.73 -3.77 2.30
C GLN A 241 -6.68 -5.26 2.66
N SER A 242 -7.80 -5.98 2.53
CA SER A 242 -7.88 -7.43 2.76
C SER A 242 -7.86 -8.28 1.48
N PHE A 243 -7.72 -7.64 0.31
CA PHE A 243 -7.61 -8.30 -1.00
C PHE A 243 -6.18 -8.79 -1.27
N THR A 244 -6.06 -10.02 -1.76
CA THR A 244 -4.77 -10.66 -2.06
C THR A 244 -4.63 -10.95 -3.56
N LEU A 245 -3.45 -10.66 -4.12
CA LEU A 245 -3.16 -10.87 -5.55
C LEU A 245 -2.85 -12.34 -5.90
N GLU A 246 -2.51 -13.17 -4.92
CA GLU A 246 -2.12 -14.56 -5.13
C GLU A 246 -3.27 -15.42 -5.66
N ASP A 247 -4.45 -15.25 -5.08
CA ASP A 247 -5.64 -16.06 -5.32
C ASP A 247 -6.86 -15.22 -5.72
N MET A 248 -6.67 -13.90 -5.89
CA MET A 248 -7.73 -12.93 -6.20
C MET A 248 -8.90 -13.03 -5.20
N SER A 249 -8.58 -13.19 -3.92
CA SER A 249 -9.55 -13.38 -2.84
C SER A 249 -9.54 -12.25 -1.82
N TRP A 250 -10.56 -12.22 -0.98
CA TRP A 250 -10.62 -11.40 0.22
C TRP A 250 -10.52 -12.28 1.46
N THR A 251 -9.68 -11.85 2.38
CA THR A 251 -9.62 -12.42 3.73
C THR A 251 -10.64 -11.71 4.62
N CYS A 252 -11.55 -12.47 5.23
CA CYS A 252 -12.61 -11.95 6.09
C CYS A 252 -12.73 -12.84 7.34
N GLY A 253 -11.82 -12.65 8.29
CA GLY A 253 -11.78 -13.43 9.53
C GLY A 253 -11.38 -14.87 9.28
N SER A 254 -12.16 -15.81 9.78
CA SER A 254 -11.94 -17.26 9.57
C SER A 254 -12.38 -17.75 8.19
N SER A 255 -12.90 -16.87 7.32
CA SER A 255 -13.38 -17.21 5.97
C SER A 255 -12.55 -16.49 4.92
N ALA A 256 -12.25 -17.19 3.82
CA ALA A 256 -11.72 -16.60 2.60
C ALA A 256 -12.83 -16.54 1.55
N LEU A 257 -13.10 -15.35 1.01
CA LEU A 257 -14.01 -15.14 -0.11
C LEU A 257 -13.18 -15.17 -1.39
N SER A 258 -13.09 -16.36 -2.01
CA SER A 258 -12.39 -16.53 -3.28
C SER A 258 -13.26 -16.08 -4.45
N ALA A 259 -12.64 -15.46 -5.45
CA ALA A 259 -13.29 -15.17 -6.73
C ALA A 259 -13.42 -16.41 -7.64
N ALA A 260 -12.95 -17.59 -7.22
CA ALA A 260 -13.01 -18.81 -8.00
C ALA A 260 -14.46 -19.22 -8.29
N GLY A 261 -14.83 -19.27 -9.58
CA GLY A 261 -16.17 -19.63 -10.06
C GLY A 261 -17.10 -18.43 -10.30
N HIS A 262 -16.57 -17.33 -10.88
CA HIS A 262 -17.27 -16.07 -11.17
C HIS A 262 -18.74 -16.25 -11.57
N SER A 263 -19.62 -16.08 -10.60
CA SER A 263 -21.06 -16.28 -10.77
C SER A 263 -21.90 -15.02 -10.63
N MET A 264 -21.25 -13.86 -10.43
CA MET A 264 -21.90 -12.55 -10.32
C MET A 264 -21.24 -11.55 -11.26
N ASP A 265 -22.06 -10.81 -12.02
CA ASP A 265 -21.62 -9.82 -13.01
C ASP A 265 -20.78 -8.68 -12.41
N LEU A 266 -20.96 -8.35 -11.12
CA LEU A 266 -20.14 -7.37 -10.40
C LEU A 266 -18.73 -7.87 -10.05
N LEU A 267 -18.54 -9.19 -9.92
CA LEU A 267 -17.32 -9.72 -9.32
C LEU A 267 -16.10 -9.54 -10.22
N GLU A 268 -16.25 -9.77 -11.53
CA GLU A 268 -15.17 -9.56 -12.50
C GLU A 268 -14.68 -8.10 -12.55
N PRO A 269 -15.55 -7.08 -12.74
CA PRO A 269 -15.10 -5.69 -12.73
C PRO A 269 -14.56 -5.28 -11.35
N LEU A 270 -15.10 -5.81 -10.25
CA LEU A 270 -14.57 -5.53 -8.91
C LEU A 270 -13.14 -6.07 -8.74
N VAL A 271 -12.85 -7.30 -9.16
CA VAL A 271 -11.49 -7.87 -9.10
C VAL A 271 -10.53 -7.04 -9.95
N LYS A 272 -10.92 -6.64 -11.17
CA LYS A 272 -10.10 -5.77 -12.03
C LYS A 272 -9.80 -4.44 -11.34
N PHE A 273 -10.78 -3.85 -10.66
CA PHE A 273 -10.60 -2.66 -9.86
C PHE A 273 -9.61 -2.87 -8.71
N GLN A 274 -9.76 -3.96 -7.93
CA GLN A 274 -8.88 -4.27 -6.81
C GLN A 274 -7.43 -4.48 -7.24
N VAL A 275 -7.20 -5.23 -8.33
CA VAL A 275 -5.87 -5.42 -8.91
C VAL A 275 -5.28 -4.09 -9.35
N GLY A 276 -6.08 -3.25 -10.01
CA GLY A 276 -5.67 -1.91 -10.42
C GLY A 276 -5.27 -1.03 -9.23
N LEU A 277 -6.01 -1.09 -8.13
CA LEU A 277 -5.76 -0.31 -6.92
C LEU A 277 -4.50 -0.81 -6.18
N LYS A 278 -4.30 -2.13 -6.04
CA LYS A 278 -3.05 -2.70 -5.48
C LYS A 278 -1.81 -2.26 -6.25
N LYS A 279 -1.89 -2.19 -7.58
CA LYS A 279 -0.78 -1.76 -8.44
C LYS A 279 -0.38 -0.30 -8.25
N LEU A 280 -1.24 0.53 -7.64
CA LEU A 280 -0.88 1.92 -7.31
C LEU A 280 0.05 1.99 -6.08
N ASN A 281 0.09 0.95 -5.24
CA ASN A 281 0.92 0.88 -4.04
C ASN A 281 0.77 2.12 -3.14
N LEU A 282 -0.49 2.48 -2.87
CA LEU A 282 -0.85 3.66 -2.08
C LEU A 282 -0.39 3.53 -0.63
N HIS A 283 0.03 4.65 -0.05
CA HIS A 283 0.17 4.76 1.40
C HIS A 283 -1.20 4.78 2.08
N GLU A 284 -1.25 4.50 3.38
CA GLU A 284 -2.48 4.50 4.16
C GLU A 284 -3.16 5.88 4.11
N GLU A 285 -2.36 6.95 4.18
CA GLU A 285 -2.80 8.34 4.07
C GLU A 285 -3.48 8.64 2.75
N GLU A 286 -2.91 8.15 1.65
CA GLU A 286 -3.47 8.32 0.31
C GLU A 286 -4.80 7.57 0.19
N HIS A 287 -4.90 6.40 0.83
CA HIS A 287 -6.12 5.60 0.87
C HIS A 287 -7.24 6.32 1.63
N VAL A 288 -6.96 6.88 2.81
CA VAL A 288 -7.97 7.61 3.60
C VAL A 288 -8.37 8.92 2.96
N LEU A 289 -7.43 9.62 2.34
CA LEU A 289 -7.71 10.84 1.57
C LEU A 289 -8.55 10.53 0.33
N LEU A 290 -8.33 9.40 -0.34
CA LEU A 290 -9.13 8.95 -1.48
C LEU A 290 -10.57 8.58 -1.07
N MET A 291 -10.75 7.94 0.09
CA MET A 291 -12.08 7.62 0.62
C MET A 291 -12.85 8.85 1.08
N ALA A 292 -12.17 9.84 1.65
CA ALA A 292 -12.79 11.07 2.14
C ALA A 292 -12.86 12.18 1.08
N LEU A 293 -12.51 11.90 -0.18
CA LEU A 293 -12.14 12.92 -1.16
C LEU A 293 -13.30 13.90 -1.45
N GLN A 294 -13.18 15.10 -0.88
CA GLN A 294 -13.96 16.30 -1.17
C GLN A 294 -13.07 17.30 -1.92
N GLU A 295 -13.65 18.31 -2.61
CA GLU A 295 -12.89 19.35 -3.33
C GLU A 295 -11.73 19.93 -2.51
N ARG A 296 -11.97 20.24 -1.22
CA ARG A 296 -10.95 20.72 -0.28
C ARG A 296 -9.86 19.69 0.08
N LEU A 297 -10.20 18.40 0.09
CA LEU A 297 -9.25 17.31 0.40
C LEU A 297 -8.44 16.89 -0.83
N SER A 298 -8.91 17.25 -2.03
CA SER A 298 -8.19 17.03 -3.29
C SER A 298 -6.83 17.76 -3.32
N GLU A 299 -6.78 18.98 -2.77
CA GLU A 299 -5.56 19.76 -2.61
C GLU A 299 -4.62 19.13 -1.58
N VAL A 300 -5.17 18.66 -0.46
CA VAL A 300 -4.41 17.96 0.60
C VAL A 300 -3.75 16.70 0.03
N LEU A 301 -4.49 15.91 -0.75
CA LEU A 301 -3.96 14.72 -1.41
C LEU A 301 -2.86 15.05 -2.43
N GLN A 302 -3.05 16.08 -3.25
CA GLN A 302 -2.01 16.53 -4.19
C GLN A 302 -0.76 17.01 -3.46
N SER A 303 -0.90 17.77 -2.37
CA SER A 303 0.23 18.21 -1.54
C SER A 303 0.94 17.02 -0.89
N TYR A 304 0.20 16.02 -0.38
CA TYR A 304 0.76 14.81 0.20
C TYR A 304 1.58 14.02 -0.83
N ILE A 305 1.01 13.78 -2.02
CA ILE A 305 1.70 13.07 -3.11
C ILE A 305 2.99 13.80 -3.49
N ARG A 306 2.96 15.14 -3.64
CA ARG A 306 4.15 15.92 -3.97
C ARG A 306 5.22 15.85 -2.87
N ALA A 307 4.81 15.87 -1.61
CA ALA A 307 5.71 15.83 -0.45
C ALA A 307 6.33 14.44 -0.22
N ARG A 308 5.60 13.37 -0.48
CA ARG A 308 5.99 11.99 -0.15
C ARG A 308 6.45 11.16 -1.34
N HIS A 309 5.98 11.47 -2.54
CA HIS A 309 6.38 10.80 -3.78
C HIS A 309 7.09 11.79 -4.73
N PRO A 310 8.43 11.86 -4.70
CA PRO A 310 9.17 12.71 -5.64
C PRO A 310 9.06 12.19 -7.09
N PRO A 311 9.10 13.07 -8.11
CA PRO A 311 9.13 12.68 -9.51
C PRO A 311 10.30 11.73 -9.84
N PRO A 312 10.16 10.83 -10.83
CA PRO A 312 9.10 10.76 -11.83
C PRO A 312 7.88 9.89 -11.46
N GLY A 313 7.95 9.09 -10.37
CA GLY A 313 6.91 8.11 -10.01
C GLY A 313 5.54 8.70 -9.66
N SER A 314 5.50 9.92 -9.13
CA SER A 314 4.26 10.61 -8.71
C SER A 314 3.54 11.37 -9.81
N ARG A 315 4.17 11.58 -10.98
CA ARG A 315 3.68 12.53 -12.00
C ARG A 315 2.23 12.27 -12.42
N LEU A 316 1.82 11.00 -12.46
CA LEU A 316 0.48 10.58 -12.84
C LEU A 316 -0.28 9.88 -11.70
N LEU A 317 0.27 9.86 -10.47
CA LEU A 317 -0.34 9.11 -9.36
C LEU A 317 -1.72 9.70 -9.01
N TYR A 318 -1.80 11.01 -8.81
CA TYR A 318 -3.07 11.68 -8.54
C TYR A 318 -4.10 11.42 -9.65
N ALA A 319 -3.73 11.58 -10.92
CA ALA A 319 -4.62 11.32 -12.05
C ALA A 319 -5.11 9.85 -12.08
N LYS A 320 -4.22 8.89 -11.78
CA LYS A 320 -4.60 7.47 -11.67
C LYS A 320 -5.53 7.20 -10.48
N MET A 321 -5.38 7.91 -9.37
CA MET A 321 -6.31 7.81 -8.23
C MET A 321 -7.68 8.38 -8.58
N ILE A 322 -7.75 9.52 -9.28
CA ILE A 322 -9.02 10.07 -9.77
C ILE A 322 -9.67 9.12 -10.79
N GLN A 323 -8.89 8.48 -11.66
CA GLN A 323 -9.41 7.44 -12.56
C GLN A 323 -10.04 6.27 -11.77
N LYS A 324 -9.47 5.88 -10.61
CA LYS A 324 -10.08 4.87 -9.75
C LYS A 324 -11.43 5.32 -9.18
N LEU A 325 -11.61 6.59 -8.86
CA LEU A 325 -12.92 7.12 -8.46
C LEU A 325 -13.93 7.06 -9.61
N ALA A 326 -13.51 7.25 -10.86
CA ALA A 326 -14.38 7.05 -12.02
C ALA A 326 -14.76 5.57 -12.20
N ASP A 327 -13.80 4.65 -12.07
CA ASP A 327 -14.05 3.21 -12.11
C ASP A 327 -15.07 2.78 -11.04
N LEU A 328 -15.03 3.40 -9.84
CA LEU A 328 -15.99 3.16 -8.76
C LEU A 328 -17.42 3.55 -9.13
N ARG A 329 -17.63 4.59 -9.96
CA ARG A 329 -18.98 4.96 -10.41
C ARG A 329 -19.60 3.85 -11.25
N SER A 330 -18.84 3.30 -12.19
CA SER A 330 -19.28 2.15 -12.99
C SER A 330 -19.52 0.90 -12.13
N LEU A 331 -18.69 0.66 -11.12
CA LEU A 331 -18.93 -0.43 -10.15
C LEU A 331 -20.18 -0.21 -9.31
N ASN A 332 -20.48 1.02 -8.93
CA ASN A 332 -21.68 1.37 -8.17
C ASN A 332 -22.96 1.15 -9.00
N GLU A 333 -22.93 1.49 -10.30
CA GLU A 333 -24.03 1.19 -11.23
C GLU A 333 -24.27 -0.32 -11.35
N GLU A 334 -23.20 -1.10 -11.49
CA GLU A 334 -23.27 -2.56 -11.60
C GLU A 334 -23.75 -3.20 -10.29
N HIS A 335 -23.25 -2.72 -9.15
CA HIS A 335 -23.75 -3.10 -7.83
C HIS A 335 -25.25 -2.81 -7.70
N SER A 336 -25.69 -1.63 -8.11
CA SER A 336 -27.11 -1.22 -8.05
C SER A 336 -27.99 -2.06 -8.98
N ARG A 337 -27.46 -2.50 -10.12
CA ARG A 337 -28.15 -3.44 -11.03
C ARG A 337 -28.29 -4.81 -10.36
N GLN A 338 -27.20 -5.37 -9.85
CA GLN A 338 -27.20 -6.67 -9.18
C GLN A 338 -28.07 -6.68 -7.92
N TYR A 339 -27.98 -5.63 -7.10
CA TYR A 339 -28.82 -5.46 -5.91
C TYR A 339 -30.31 -5.47 -6.27
N ARG A 340 -30.73 -4.73 -7.32
CA ARG A 340 -32.13 -4.73 -7.79
C ARG A 340 -32.58 -6.13 -8.19
N CYS A 341 -31.78 -6.86 -8.98
CA CYS A 341 -32.10 -8.23 -9.37
C CYS A 341 -32.34 -9.14 -8.15
N LEU A 342 -31.50 -9.02 -7.12
CA LEU A 342 -31.63 -9.79 -5.88
C LEU A 342 -32.83 -9.34 -5.03
N SER A 343 -33.07 -8.04 -4.91
CA SER A 343 -34.12 -7.49 -4.04
C SER A 343 -35.54 -7.75 -4.58
N PHE A 344 -35.71 -7.88 -5.90
CA PHE A 344 -37.00 -8.20 -6.51
C PHE A 344 -37.41 -9.67 -6.37
N GLN A 345 -36.46 -10.57 -6.09
CA GLN A 345 -36.73 -11.99 -5.85
C GLN A 345 -36.96 -12.22 -4.34
N PRO A 346 -38.16 -12.63 -3.90
CA PRO A 346 -38.48 -12.73 -2.47
C PRO A 346 -37.52 -13.63 -1.68
N GLU A 347 -37.10 -14.76 -2.27
CA GLU A 347 -36.20 -15.72 -1.64
C GLU A 347 -34.79 -15.15 -1.37
N HIS A 348 -34.32 -14.26 -2.23
CA HIS A 348 -33.01 -13.61 -2.10
C HIS A 348 -33.10 -12.33 -1.26
N SER A 349 -34.18 -11.57 -1.40
CA SER A 349 -34.46 -10.38 -0.59
C SER A 349 -34.51 -10.72 0.91
N MET A 350 -35.13 -11.86 1.29
CA MET A 350 -35.13 -12.36 2.66
C MET A 350 -33.73 -12.72 3.20
N GLN A 351 -32.74 -12.91 2.33
CA GLN A 351 -31.36 -13.15 2.73
C GLN A 351 -30.57 -11.85 2.94
N LEU A 352 -31.06 -10.70 2.48
CA LEU A 352 -30.44 -9.40 2.74
C LEU A 352 -30.72 -8.92 4.16
N THR A 353 -29.79 -8.14 4.74
CA THR A 353 -30.03 -7.57 6.08
C THR A 353 -30.87 -6.30 5.98
N PRO A 354 -31.65 -5.93 7.03
CA PRO A 354 -32.44 -4.70 7.01
C PRO A 354 -31.60 -3.45 6.71
N LEU A 355 -30.38 -3.38 7.25
CA LEU A 355 -29.47 -2.25 7.00
C LEU A 355 -29.00 -2.18 5.54
N VAL A 356 -28.76 -3.34 4.91
CA VAL A 356 -28.43 -3.41 3.47
C VAL A 356 -29.62 -2.91 2.64
N LEU A 357 -30.83 -3.32 3.01
CA LEU A 357 -32.06 -2.87 2.35
C LEU A 357 -32.31 -1.37 2.55
N GLU A 358 -32.05 -0.83 3.74
CA GLU A 358 -32.26 0.59 4.06
C GLU A 358 -31.27 1.52 3.33
N VAL A 359 -30.00 1.11 3.26
CA VAL A 359 -28.93 1.93 2.70
C VAL A 359 -28.88 1.86 1.18
N PHE A 360 -29.11 0.68 0.59
CA PHE A 360 -29.05 0.49 -0.87
C PHE A 360 -30.41 0.34 -1.55
N GLY A 361 -31.49 0.14 -0.77
CA GLY A 361 -32.83 0.28 -1.28
C GLY A 361 -33.13 1.74 -1.57
N ASN A 362 -33.59 2.01 -2.79
CA ASN A 362 -34.18 3.30 -3.09
C ASN A 362 -35.48 3.45 -2.30
N GLU A 363 -35.74 4.67 -1.82
CA GLU A 363 -37.11 5.14 -1.63
C GLU A 363 -37.74 5.17 -3.02
N ILE A 364 -38.49 4.12 -3.36
CA ILE A 364 -39.45 4.20 -4.45
C ILE A 364 -40.60 5.04 -3.90
N SER A 365 -40.60 6.33 -4.23
CA SER A 365 -41.80 7.17 -4.27
C SER A 365 -41.66 8.17 -5.41
#